data_AF-A0A6I5CD43-F1
#
_entry.id   AF-A0A6I5CD43-F1
#
_cell.length_a   1.000
_cell.length_b   1.000
_cell.length_c   1.000
_cell.angle_alpha   90.00
_cell.angle_beta   90.00
_cell.angle_gamma   90.00
#
_symmetry.space_group_name_H-M   'P 1'
#
loop_
_entity.id
_entity.type
_entity.pdbx_description
1 polymer ?
#
loop_
_entity_poly.entity_id
_entity_poly.type
_entity_poly.pdbx_seq_one_letter_code
_entity_poly.pdbx_strand_id
1 'polypeptide(L)'
;DPVTGLNDHPQVLAFHALLYGTPSLVARAHTHLERSEAALAEALGGGLDARLAAGQIIAVQRILAQDNWRRIAAGEPLEDVRPGAMAAAERAFARLAGCLPDLVPREPAARGETE
;
A
#
# COMPACT_ATOMS: atom_id res chain seq x y z
N ASP A 1 12.05 -2.78 5.18
CA ASP A 1 10.74 -2.46 5.77
C ASP A 1 9.71 -3.55 5.42
N PRO A 2 9.16 -4.28 6.41
CA PRO A 2 8.24 -5.39 6.16
C PRO A 2 6.87 -4.96 5.62
N VAL A 3 6.45 -3.71 5.86
CA VAL A 3 5.12 -3.23 5.41
C VAL A 3 5.11 -2.98 3.90
N THR A 4 6.16 -2.38 3.37
CA THR A 4 6.33 -2.10 1.92
C THR A 4 6.84 -3.30 1.13
N GLY A 5 7.15 -4.42 1.77
CA GLY A 5 7.76 -5.59 1.13
C GLY A 5 9.24 -5.42 0.75
N LEU A 6 9.87 -4.29 1.07
CA LEU A 6 11.30 -4.03 0.87
C LEU A 6 12.12 -4.55 2.05
N ASN A 7 12.10 -5.86 2.28
CA ASN A 7 12.78 -6.49 3.41
C ASN A 7 13.34 -7.87 3.02
N ASP A 8 14.65 -8.02 3.12
CA ASP A 8 15.40 -9.25 2.82
C ASP A 8 15.72 -10.08 4.08
N HIS A 9 15.23 -9.66 5.25
CA HIS A 9 15.45 -10.40 6.48
C HIS A 9 14.84 -11.82 6.38
N PRO A 10 15.62 -12.90 6.59
CA PRO A 10 15.17 -14.27 6.30
C PRO A 10 13.87 -14.66 7.02
N GLN A 11 13.66 -14.21 8.26
CA GLN A 11 12.43 -14.50 9.01
C GLN A 11 11.19 -13.82 8.43
N VAL A 12 11.33 -12.64 7.82
CA VAL A 12 10.22 -11.94 7.17
C VAL A 12 9.83 -12.67 5.89
N LEU A 13 10.82 -13.13 5.13
CA LEU A 13 10.59 -13.94 3.94
C LEU A 13 9.93 -15.28 4.28
N ALA A 14 10.42 -15.98 5.32
CA ALA A 14 9.84 -17.22 5.81
C ALA A 14 8.39 -17.05 6.29
N PHE A 15 8.09 -15.96 7.00
CA PHE A 15 6.73 -15.64 7.42
C PHE A 15 5.79 -15.45 6.22
N HIS A 16 6.19 -14.67 5.22
CA HIS A 16 5.38 -14.45 4.02
C HIS A 16 5.19 -15.73 3.20
N ALA A 17 6.23 -16.57 3.08
CA ALA A 17 6.12 -17.87 2.44
C ALA A 17 5.11 -18.78 3.15
N LEU A 18 5.16 -18.84 4.49
CA LEU A 18 4.18 -19.59 5.30
C LEU A 18 2.76 -19.04 5.12
N LEU A 19 2.60 -17.72 5.22
CA LEU A 19 1.31 -17.03 5.11
C LEU A 19 0.67 -17.29 3.75
N TYR A 20 1.36 -17.01 2.64
CA TYR A 20 0.81 -17.12 1.30
C TYR A 20 0.81 -18.58 0.77
N GLY A 21 1.57 -19.48 1.38
CA GLY A 21 1.53 -20.92 1.08
C GLY A 21 0.43 -21.70 1.81
N THR A 22 -0.27 -21.08 2.78
CA THR A 22 -1.24 -21.77 3.63
C THR A 22 -2.64 -21.16 3.49
N PRO A 23 -3.63 -21.85 2.88
CA PRO A 23 -4.95 -21.29 2.59
C PRO A 23 -5.70 -20.73 3.80
N SER A 24 -5.61 -21.38 4.96
CA SER A 24 -6.27 -20.91 6.19
C SER A 24 -5.67 -19.61 6.74
N LEU A 25 -4.35 -19.42 6.58
CA LEU A 25 -3.68 -18.17 6.99
C LEU A 25 -4.02 -17.03 6.03
N VAL A 26 -4.10 -17.30 4.72
CA VAL A 26 -4.59 -16.34 3.73
C VAL A 26 -6.00 -15.87 4.07
N ALA A 27 -6.91 -16.80 4.36
CA ALA A 27 -8.28 -16.47 4.77
C ALA A 27 -8.30 -15.55 6.00
N ARG A 28 -7.47 -15.85 7.00
CA ARG A 28 -7.37 -14.99 8.20
C ARG A 28 -6.72 -13.63 7.93
N ALA A 29 -5.79 -13.54 7.00
CA ALA A 29 -5.23 -12.27 6.56
C ALA A 29 -6.28 -11.39 5.88
N HIS A 30 -7.21 -11.97 5.11
CA HIS A 30 -8.36 -11.22 4.56
C HIS A 30 -9.24 -10.62 5.66
N THR A 31 -9.52 -11.36 6.75
CA THR A 31 -10.25 -10.78 7.89
C THR A 31 -9.48 -9.66 8.60
N HIS A 32 -8.14 -9.66 8.55
CA HIS A 32 -7.35 -8.52 9.03
C HIS A 32 -7.43 -7.33 8.06
N LEU A 33 -7.38 -7.59 6.75
CA LEU A 33 -7.53 -6.60 5.70
C LEU A 33 -8.86 -5.84 5.81
N GLU A 34 -9.96 -6.56 5.97
CA GLU A 34 -11.30 -5.97 6.13
C GLU A 34 -11.37 -5.01 7.33
N ARG A 35 -10.69 -5.35 8.43
CA ARG A 35 -10.60 -4.48 9.62
C ARG A 35 -9.74 -3.25 9.35
N SER A 36 -8.64 -3.37 8.62
CA SER A 36 -7.81 -2.23 8.21
C SER A 36 -8.57 -1.29 7.27
N GLU A 37 -9.33 -1.82 6.32
CA GLU A 37 -10.18 -1.04 5.42
C GLU A 37 -11.28 -0.31 6.19
N ALA A 38 -11.96 -1.00 7.12
CA ALA A 38 -12.96 -0.37 7.97
C ALA A 38 -12.36 0.78 8.81
N ALA A 39 -11.22 0.54 9.46
CA ALA A 39 -10.55 1.57 10.26
C ALA A 39 -10.13 2.79 9.43
N LEU A 40 -9.63 2.57 8.21
CA LEU A 40 -9.26 3.66 7.31
C LEU A 40 -10.51 4.40 6.80
N ALA A 41 -11.59 3.70 6.48
CA ALA A 41 -12.84 4.31 6.05
C ALA A 41 -13.41 5.25 7.12
N GLU A 42 -13.37 4.85 8.39
CA GLU A 42 -13.77 5.71 9.52
C GLU A 42 -12.88 6.96 9.60
N ALA A 43 -11.56 6.81 9.45
CA ALA A 43 -10.63 7.95 9.44
C ALA A 43 -10.85 8.90 8.25
N LEU A 44 -11.40 8.40 7.14
CA LEU A 44 -11.76 9.19 5.95
C LEU A 44 -13.16 9.83 6.03
N GLY A 45 -13.86 9.71 7.16
CA GLY A 45 -15.16 10.33 7.40
C GLY A 45 -16.37 9.41 7.25
N GLY A 46 -16.15 8.11 7.00
CA GLY A 46 -17.20 7.10 6.93
C GLY A 46 -18.09 7.18 5.68
N GLY A 47 -19.08 6.30 5.61
CA GLY A 47 -19.99 6.22 4.46
C GLY A 47 -19.42 5.42 3.27
N LEU A 48 -20.15 5.40 2.16
CA LEU A 48 -19.81 4.55 1.00
C LEU A 48 -18.51 5.00 0.32
N ASP A 49 -18.36 6.30 0.07
CA ASP A 49 -17.20 6.83 -0.67
C ASP A 49 -15.89 6.65 0.12
N ALA A 50 -15.92 6.88 1.45
CA ALA A 50 -14.78 6.62 2.31
C ALA A 50 -14.38 5.14 2.35
N ARG A 51 -15.36 4.23 2.34
CA ARG A 51 -15.11 2.78 2.26
C ARG A 51 -14.50 2.36 0.93
N LEU A 52 -14.98 2.92 -0.18
CA LEU A 52 -14.42 2.67 -1.51
C LEU A 52 -12.98 3.20 -1.59
N ALA A 53 -12.74 4.42 -1.13
CA ALA A 53 -11.41 5.01 -1.09
C ALA A 53 -10.45 4.19 -0.23
N ALA A 54 -10.88 3.77 0.97
CA ALA A 54 -10.08 2.92 1.86
C ALA A 54 -9.69 1.60 1.20
N GLY A 55 -10.66 0.92 0.57
CA GLY A 55 -10.41 -0.33 -0.17
C GLY A 55 -9.40 -0.13 -1.31
N GLN A 56 -9.51 0.96 -2.07
CA GLN A 56 -8.56 1.28 -3.15
C GLN A 56 -7.14 1.55 -2.61
N ILE A 57 -7.00 2.36 -1.56
CA ILE A 57 -5.70 2.66 -0.93
C ILE A 57 -5.03 1.38 -0.42
N ILE A 58 -5.79 0.55 0.30
CA ILE A 58 -5.28 -0.69 0.90
C ILE A 58 -4.93 -1.71 -0.19
N ALA A 59 -5.71 -1.81 -1.26
CA ALA A 59 -5.39 -2.65 -2.41
C ALA A 59 -4.07 -2.23 -3.08
N VAL A 60 -3.86 -0.92 -3.32
CA VAL A 60 -2.62 -0.41 -3.91
C VAL A 60 -1.41 -0.75 -3.04
N GLN A 61 -1.45 -0.46 -1.73
CA GLN A 61 -0.37 -0.79 -0.80
C GLN A 61 -0.05 -2.28 -0.80
N ARG A 62 -1.08 -3.13 -0.70
CA ARG A 62 -0.93 -4.58 -0.65
C ARG A 62 -0.35 -5.16 -1.94
N ILE A 63 -0.74 -4.64 -3.11
CA ILE A 63 -0.22 -5.10 -4.40
C ILE A 63 1.26 -4.73 -4.55
N LEU A 64 1.62 -3.48 -4.24
CA LEU A 64 3.01 -3.02 -4.29
C LEU A 64 3.91 -3.81 -3.33
N ALA A 65 3.45 -4.04 -2.09
CA ALA A 65 4.21 -4.80 -1.10
C ALA A 65 4.42 -6.26 -1.52
N GLN A 66 3.38 -6.92 -2.05
CA GLN A 66 3.51 -8.29 -2.57
C GLN A 66 4.45 -8.37 -3.76
N ASP A 67 4.45 -7.37 -4.64
CA ASP A 67 5.36 -7.36 -5.79
C ASP A 67 6.83 -7.27 -5.34
N ASN A 68 7.13 -6.33 -4.44
CA ASN A 68 8.46 -6.18 -3.85
C ASN A 68 8.91 -7.46 -3.14
N TRP A 69 8.02 -8.07 -2.33
CA TRP A 69 8.31 -9.33 -1.65
C TRP A 69 8.61 -10.45 -2.64
N ARG A 70 7.81 -10.62 -3.71
CA ARG A 70 8.03 -11.69 -4.71
C ARG A 70 9.40 -11.57 -5.39
N ARG A 71 9.81 -10.35 -5.74
CA ARG A 71 11.12 -10.08 -6.34
C ARG A 71 12.27 -10.45 -5.40
N ILE A 72 12.21 -10.00 -4.15
CA ILE A 72 13.23 -10.31 -3.15
C ILE A 72 13.25 -11.81 -2.81
N ALA A 73 12.09 -12.44 -2.68
CA ALA A 73 11.98 -13.89 -2.43
C ALA A 73 12.51 -14.73 -3.62
N ALA A 74 12.48 -14.19 -4.84
CA ALA A 74 13.12 -14.79 -6.02
C ALA A 74 14.65 -14.59 -6.05
N GLY A 75 15.22 -13.86 -5.09
CA GLY A 75 16.66 -13.64 -4.95
C GLY A 75 17.17 -12.32 -5.53
N GLU A 76 16.29 -11.41 -5.99
CA GLU A 76 16.73 -10.07 -6.39
C GLU A 76 17.26 -9.29 -5.18
N PRO A 77 18.45 -8.67 -5.27
CA PRO A 77 18.99 -7.86 -4.18
C PRO A 77 18.07 -6.68 -3.83
N LEU A 78 17.92 -6.39 -2.54
CA LEU A 78 17.09 -5.29 -2.04
C LEU A 78 17.41 -3.95 -2.74
N GLU A 79 18.70 -3.67 -2.94
CA GLU A 79 19.15 -2.41 -3.53
C GLU A 79 18.82 -2.29 -5.03
N ASP A 80 18.63 -3.40 -5.72
CA ASP A 80 18.19 -3.43 -7.12
C ASP A 80 16.65 -3.32 -7.21
N VAL A 81 15.93 -3.84 -6.21
CA VAL A 81 14.47 -3.76 -6.14
C VAL A 81 14.00 -2.35 -5.77
N ARG A 82 14.68 -1.69 -4.83
CA ARG A 82 14.27 -0.43 -4.21
C ARG A 82 13.94 0.70 -5.21
N PRO A 83 14.79 1.04 -6.21
CA PRO A 83 14.50 2.13 -7.12
C PRO A 83 13.23 1.87 -7.95
N GLY A 84 13.07 0.64 -8.44
CA GLY A 84 11.88 0.22 -9.19
C GLY A 84 10.61 0.23 -8.34
N ALA A 85 10.71 -0.19 -7.08
CA ALA A 85 9.62 -0.16 -6.11
C ALA A 85 9.14 1.26 -5.82
N MET A 86 10.06 2.21 -5.65
CA MET A 86 9.75 3.62 -5.46
C MET A 86 9.02 4.20 -6.68
N ALA A 87 9.57 3.99 -7.88
CA ALA A 87 8.94 4.47 -9.10
C ALA A 87 7.56 3.83 -9.34
N ALA A 88 7.37 2.56 -8.97
CA ALA A 88 6.07 1.89 -9.02
C ALA A 88 5.06 2.51 -8.05
N ALA A 89 5.50 2.80 -6.82
CA ALA A 89 4.67 3.47 -5.82
C ALA A 89 4.24 4.87 -6.30
N GLU A 90 5.17 5.70 -6.77
CA GLU A 90 4.87 7.03 -7.31
C GLU A 90 3.82 6.96 -8.42
N ARG A 91 4.00 6.07 -9.41
CA ARG A 91 3.03 5.90 -10.50
C ARG A 91 1.66 5.42 -10.01
N ALA A 92 1.62 4.47 -9.08
CA ALA A 92 0.37 3.91 -8.58
C ALA A 92 -0.42 4.93 -7.75
N PHE A 93 0.26 5.65 -6.85
CA PHE A 93 -0.37 6.68 -6.03
C PHE A 93 -0.76 7.93 -6.83
N ALA A 94 0.01 8.31 -7.86
CA ALA A 94 -0.40 9.40 -8.77
C ALA A 94 -1.71 9.05 -9.51
N ARG A 95 -1.86 7.80 -9.97
CA ARG A 95 -3.11 7.33 -10.58
C ARG A 95 -4.26 7.33 -9.58
N LEU A 96 -4.02 6.83 -8.36
CA LEU A 96 -5.02 6.80 -7.30
C LEU A 96 -5.49 8.21 -6.92
N ALA A 97 -4.57 9.17 -6.79
CA ALA A 97 -4.88 10.57 -6.51
C ALA A 97 -5.80 11.18 -7.58
N GLY A 98 -5.60 10.84 -8.86
CA GLY A 98 -6.50 11.25 -9.94
C GLY A 98 -7.92 10.67 -9.85
N CYS A 99 -8.10 9.55 -9.16
CA CYS A 99 -9.41 8.94 -8.91
C CYS A 99 -10.08 9.40 -7.60
N LEU A 100 -9.32 10.01 -6.69
CA LEU A 100 -9.77 10.44 -5.35
C LEU A 100 -9.43 11.92 -5.11
N PRO A 101 -9.93 12.85 -5.95
CA PRO A 101 -9.51 14.24 -5.92
C PRO A 101 -9.84 14.94 -4.59
N ASP A 102 -10.90 14.51 -3.90
CA ASP A 102 -11.34 15.12 -2.64
C ASP A 102 -10.44 14.77 -1.44
N LEU A 103 -9.58 13.74 -1.58
CA LEU A 103 -8.63 13.33 -0.54
C LEU A 103 -7.24 13.94 -0.72
N VAL A 104 -6.96 14.55 -1.88
CA VAL A 104 -5.67 15.21 -2.14
C VAL A 104 -5.71 16.58 -1.45
N PRO A 105 -4.79 16.87 -0.51
CA PRO A 105 -4.67 18.21 0.04
C PRO A 105 -4.47 19.18 -1.12
N ARG A 106 -5.39 20.15 -1.28
CA ARG A 106 -5.15 21.25 -2.21
C ARG A 106 -3.94 22.00 -1.67
N GLU A 107 -2.90 22.13 -2.49
CA GLU A 107 -1.81 23.06 -2.21
C GLU A 107 -2.45 24.42 -1.89
N PRO A 108 -2.16 25.03 -0.73
CA PRO A 108 -2.71 26.34 -0.44
C PRO A 108 -2.24 27.27 -1.54
N ALA A 109 -3.18 27.90 -2.24
CA ALA A 109 -2.89 28.89 -3.27
C ALA A 109 -1.81 29.83 -2.71
N ALA A 110 -0.67 29.92 -3.39
CA ALA A 110 0.43 30.77 -3.00
C ALA A 110 -0.16 32.14 -2.66
N ARG A 111 -0.07 32.52 -1.37
CA ARG A 111 -0.56 33.81 -0.91
C ARG A 111 0.13 34.85 -1.77
N GLY A 112 -0.64 35.51 -2.63
CA GLY A 112 -0.16 36.54 -3.52
C GLY A 112 0.68 37.52 -2.71
N GLU A 113 1.89 37.75 -3.21
CA GLU A 113 2.72 38.87 -2.84
C GLU A 113 1.88 40.13 -3.07
N THR A 114 1.29 40.67 -2.00
CA THR A 114 0.76 42.03 -1.99
C THR A 114 1.89 42.94 -1.52
N GLU A 115 2.28 43.81 -2.45
CA GLU A 115 3.04 45.08 -2.33
C GLU A 115 3.14 45.68 -0.92
#